data_AF-A0A7N2KXI5-F1
#
_entry.id   AF-A0A7N2KXI5-F1
#
_cell.length_a   1.000
_cell.length_b   1.000
_cell.length_c   1.000
_cell.angle_alpha   90.00
_cell.angle_beta   90.00
_cell.angle_gamma   90.00
#
_symmetry.space_group_name_H-M   'P 1'
#
loop_
_entity.id
_entity.type
_entity.pdbx_description
1 polymer ?
#
loop_
_entity_poly.entity_id
_entity_poly.type
_entity_poly.pdbx_seq_one_letter_code
_entity_poly.pdbx_strand_id
1 'polypeptide(L)'
;MIDAIASIGPGNYKGPGFYALRGYLLAKNVEEVKNFVDSYRVTWKETGCTIMADGWNRCRRTLINFLVYCPRGIVFLKSDDAPDASKTADMLYKLLREVVLVVGPENVVQIVTDNSANYVAARKLLEQEFYTLRVCLDTAEN
;
A
#
# COMPACT_ATOMS: atom_id res chain seq x y z
N MET A 1 0.50 -3.24 -30.62
CA MET A 1 1.68 -3.87 -30.00
C MET A 1 1.97 -5.24 -30.61
N ILE A 2 0.99 -6.15 -30.68
CA ILE A 2 1.15 -7.47 -31.31
C ILE A 2 1.53 -7.35 -32.79
N ASP A 3 0.87 -6.47 -33.55
CA ASP A 3 1.19 -6.25 -34.97
C ASP A 3 2.60 -5.68 -35.18
N ALA A 4 3.07 -4.84 -34.25
CA ALA A 4 4.43 -4.29 -34.29
C ALA A 4 5.48 -5.40 -34.03
N ILE A 5 5.23 -6.30 -33.08
CA ILE A 5 6.09 -7.46 -32.83
C ILE A 5 6.06 -8.42 -34.02
N ALA A 6 4.89 -8.68 -34.60
CA ALA A 6 4.73 -9.52 -35.77
C ALA A 6 5.46 -8.97 -37.00
N SER A 7 5.51 -7.65 -37.16
CA SER A 7 6.20 -6.99 -38.29
C SER A 7 7.73 -7.16 -38.30
N ILE A 8 8.35 -7.51 -37.17
CA ILE A 8 9.81 -7.70 -37.04
C ILE A 8 10.27 -9.04 -37.66
N GLY A 9 9.32 -9.94 -37.91
CA GLY A 9 9.56 -11.26 -38.51
C GLY A 9 9.86 -12.36 -37.47
N PRO A 10 9.67 -13.64 -37.84
CA PRO A 10 9.88 -14.78 -36.93
C PRO A 10 11.31 -14.82 -36.40
N GLY A 11 11.48 -14.96 -35.09
CA GLY A 11 12.80 -15.12 -34.45
C GLY A 11 13.63 -13.83 -34.28
N ASN A 12 13.17 -12.69 -34.78
CA ASN A 12 13.93 -11.43 -34.77
C ASN A 12 13.62 -10.51 -33.58
N TYR A 13 12.50 -10.72 -32.87
CA TYR A 13 12.22 -9.99 -31.65
C TYR A 13 13.00 -10.58 -30.47
N LYS A 14 13.89 -9.78 -29.89
CA LYS A 14 14.56 -10.09 -28.62
C LYS A 14 13.92 -9.24 -27.53
N GLY A 15 13.30 -9.90 -26.56
CA GLY A 15 12.75 -9.23 -25.38
C GLY A 15 13.84 -8.55 -24.55
N PRO A 16 13.47 -7.65 -23.63
CA PRO A 16 14.41 -7.01 -22.74
C PRO A 16 15.11 -8.04 -21.86
N GLY A 17 16.44 -7.92 -21.76
CA GLY A 17 17.24 -8.78 -20.89
C GLY A 17 17.02 -8.50 -19.41
N PHE A 18 17.50 -9.41 -18.55
CA PHE A 18 17.37 -9.32 -17.10
C PHE A 18 17.80 -7.96 -16.50
N TYR A 19 18.92 -7.40 -16.97
CA TYR A 19 19.41 -6.10 -16.49
C TYR A 19 18.52 -4.93 -16.90
N ALA A 20 17.91 -4.99 -18.09
CA ALA A 20 16.95 -3.98 -18.53
C ALA A 20 15.67 -4.05 -17.68
N LEU A 21 15.15 -5.27 -17.47
CA LEU A 21 13.95 -5.51 -16.68
C LEU A 21 14.11 -5.04 -15.23
N ARG A 22 15.16 -5.46 -14.52
CA ARG A 22 15.38 -5.07 -13.11
C ARG A 22 15.89 -3.63 -12.93
N GLY A 23 16.34 -3.01 -14.01
CA GLY A 23 16.97 -1.69 -14.00
C GLY A 23 15.98 -0.62 -14.46
N TYR A 24 16.25 -0.05 -15.63
CA TYR A 24 15.52 1.12 -16.10
C TYR A 24 14.04 0.84 -16.39
N LEU A 25 13.67 -0.37 -16.85
CA LEU A 25 12.27 -0.69 -17.12
C LEU A 25 11.47 -0.75 -15.83
N LEU A 26 12.00 -1.38 -14.78
CA LEU A 26 11.37 -1.37 -13.46
C LEU A 26 11.25 0.06 -12.92
N ALA A 27 12.32 0.86 -12.99
CA ALA A 27 12.29 2.25 -12.53
C ALA A 27 11.20 3.07 -13.24
N LYS A 28 11.10 2.92 -14.56
CA LYS A 28 10.07 3.57 -15.38
C LYS A 28 8.66 3.11 -14.99
N ASN A 29 8.44 1.81 -14.79
CA ASN A 29 7.12 1.29 -14.36
C ASN A 29 6.75 1.82 -12.96
N VAL A 30 7.72 1.90 -12.03
CA VAL A 30 7.48 2.46 -10.69
C VAL A 30 7.07 3.93 -10.79
N GLU A 31 7.71 4.72 -11.65
CA GLU A 31 7.34 6.12 -11.89
C GLU A 31 5.93 6.24 -12.50
N GLU A 32 5.60 5.43 -13.50
CA GLU A 32 4.26 5.40 -14.10
C GLU A 32 3.18 5.04 -13.07
N VAL A 33 3.43 4.05 -12.20
CA VAL A 33 2.50 3.67 -11.12
C VAL A 33 2.40 4.77 -10.08
N LYS A 34 3.49 5.47 -9.72
CA LYS A 34 3.44 6.62 -8.81
C LYS A 34 2.55 7.72 -9.36
N ASN A 35 2.71 8.07 -10.64
CA ASN A 35 1.85 9.05 -11.30
C ASN A 35 0.37 8.62 -11.31
N PHE A 36 0.11 7.33 -11.52
CA PHE A 36 -1.22 6.77 -11.41
C PHE A 36 -1.80 6.92 -10.00
N VAL A 37 -1.05 6.57 -8.95
CA VAL A 37 -1.46 6.73 -7.54
C VAL A 37 -1.67 8.20 -7.19
N ASP A 38 -0.78 9.10 -7.60
CA ASP A 38 -0.88 10.52 -7.32
C ASP A 38 -2.14 11.15 -7.94
N SER A 39 -2.59 10.61 -9.08
CA SER A 39 -3.86 11.04 -9.67
C SER A 39 -5.08 10.79 -8.75
N TYR A 40 -5.02 9.84 -7.80
CA TYR A 40 -6.10 9.58 -6.83
C TYR A 40 -6.12 10.58 -5.67
N ARG A 41 -5.00 11.28 -5.40
CA ARG A 41 -4.90 12.23 -4.28
C ARG A 41 -5.90 13.39 -4.39
N VAL A 42 -6.30 13.75 -5.60
CA VAL A 42 -7.35 14.77 -5.83
C VAL A 42 -8.68 14.29 -5.22
N THR A 43 -9.09 13.06 -5.50
CA THR A 43 -10.31 12.47 -4.93
C THR A 43 -10.22 12.34 -3.42
N TRP A 44 -9.04 12.01 -2.87
CA TRP A 44 -8.87 11.93 -1.41
C TRP A 44 -9.11 13.27 -0.72
N LYS A 45 -8.74 14.39 -1.34
CA LYS A 45 -9.02 15.73 -0.79
C LYS A 45 -10.50 16.11 -0.86
N GLU A 46 -11.21 15.64 -1.87
CA GLU A 46 -12.63 15.96 -2.09
C GLU A 46 -13.57 15.10 -1.23
N THR A 47 -13.31 13.79 -1.16
CA THR A 47 -14.21 12.82 -0.53
C THR A 47 -13.66 12.22 0.75
N GLY A 48 -12.38 12.44 1.03
CA GLY A 48 -11.64 11.62 1.96
C GLY A 48 -11.34 10.22 1.40
N CYS A 49 -10.64 9.42 2.19
CA CYS A 49 -10.26 8.05 1.85
C CYS A 49 -10.19 7.15 3.09
N THR A 50 -10.19 5.83 2.87
CA THR A 50 -9.95 4.81 3.89
C THR A 50 -8.58 4.20 3.66
N ILE A 51 -7.73 4.22 4.69
CA ILE A 51 -6.48 3.46 4.71
C ILE A 51 -6.82 2.04 5.16
N MET A 52 -6.28 1.02 4.49
CA MET A 52 -6.43 -0.37 4.89
C MET A 52 -5.03 -0.97 5.07
N ALA A 53 -4.81 -1.63 6.20
CA ALA A 53 -3.54 -2.28 6.52
C ALA A 53 -3.77 -3.75 6.90
N ASP A 54 -3.15 -4.66 6.16
CA ASP A 54 -3.25 -6.10 6.41
C ASP A 54 -1.86 -6.75 6.44
N GLY A 55 -1.65 -7.63 7.41
CA GLY A 55 -0.39 -8.34 7.63
C GLY A 55 -0.47 -9.79 7.16
N TRP A 56 0.22 -10.12 6.07
CA TRP A 56 0.33 -11.50 5.60
C TRP A 56 1.61 -12.18 6.12
N ASN A 57 1.45 -13.26 6.90
CA ASN A 57 2.59 -14.06 7.39
C ASN A 57 2.89 -15.24 6.45
N ARG A 58 4.13 -15.31 5.93
CA ARG A 58 4.62 -16.52 5.25
C ARG A 58 6.07 -16.78 5.61
N CYS A 59 6.34 -17.96 6.16
CA CYS A 59 7.69 -18.48 6.39
C CYS A 59 8.60 -17.51 7.19
N ARG A 60 8.11 -17.00 8.33
CA ARG A 60 8.82 -16.08 9.28
C ARG A 60 9.04 -14.65 8.79
N ARG A 61 8.51 -14.30 7.61
CA ARG A 61 8.44 -12.91 7.14
C ARG A 61 6.98 -12.51 7.11
N THR A 62 6.70 -11.31 7.61
CA THR A 62 5.38 -10.73 7.45
C THR A 62 5.50 -9.50 6.60
N LEU A 63 4.68 -9.48 5.56
CA LEU A 63 4.50 -8.30 4.74
C LEU A 63 3.26 -7.60 5.22
N ILE A 64 3.39 -6.33 5.57
CA ILE A 64 2.26 -5.47 5.90
C ILE A 64 1.95 -4.66 4.66
N ASN A 65 0.78 -4.85 4.08
CA ASN A 65 0.33 -4.15 2.89
C ASN A 65 -0.54 -2.97 3.28
N PHE A 66 -0.27 -1.82 2.66
CA PHE A 66 -1.06 -0.61 2.82
C PHE A 66 -1.77 -0.28 1.52
N LEU A 67 -3.10 -0.29 1.59
CA LEU A 67 -4.00 0.08 0.50
C LEU A 67 -4.76 1.36 0.89
N VAL A 68 -5.14 2.15 -0.11
CA VAL A 68 -5.99 3.33 0.09
C VAL A 68 -7.22 3.20 -0.80
N TYR A 69 -8.39 3.18 -0.18
CA TYR A 69 -9.69 3.17 -0.84
C TYR A 69 -10.32 4.56 -0.87
N CYS A 70 -10.91 4.90 -2.01
CA CYS A 70 -11.81 6.04 -2.17
C CYS A 70 -12.89 5.67 -3.21
N PRO A 71 -13.92 6.50 -3.45
CA PRO A 71 -14.98 6.18 -4.43
C PRO A 71 -14.47 5.90 -5.86
N ARG A 72 -13.29 6.41 -6.21
CA ARG A 72 -12.63 6.13 -7.50
C ARG A 72 -12.03 4.71 -7.58
N GLY A 73 -11.78 4.07 -6.45
CA GLY A 73 -11.21 2.73 -6.36
C GLY A 73 -10.14 2.57 -5.28
N ILE A 74 -9.47 1.43 -5.31
CA ILE A 74 -8.39 1.06 -4.39
C ILE A 74 -7.04 1.22 -5.09
N VAL A 75 -6.06 1.77 -4.39
CA VAL A 75 -4.66 1.79 -4.83
C VAL A 75 -3.76 1.14 -3.78
N PHE A 76 -2.72 0.46 -4.25
CA PHE A 76 -1.64 -0.01 -3.41
C PHE A 76 -0.64 1.13 -3.17
N LEU A 77 -0.38 1.45 -1.90
CA LEU A 77 0.52 2.53 -1.52
C LEU A 77 1.94 2.02 -1.28
N LYS A 78 2.08 1.03 -0.39
CA LYS A 78 3.36 0.38 -0.07
C LYS A 78 3.15 -0.94 0.64
N SER A 79 4.23 -1.72 0.75
CA SER A 79 4.32 -2.89 1.63
C SER A 79 5.63 -2.81 2.42
N ASP A 80 5.57 -3.15 3.69
CA ASP A 80 6.73 -3.16 4.59
C ASP A 80 6.99 -4.59 5.10
N ASP A 81 8.26 -5.01 5.10
CA ASP A 81 8.69 -6.30 5.66
C ASP A 81 8.94 -6.15 7.16
N ALA A 82 8.16 -6.88 7.94
CA ALA A 82 8.22 -6.97 9.39
C ALA A 82 8.48 -8.44 9.80
N PRO A 83 9.71 -8.80 10.18
CA PRO A 83 10.01 -10.10 10.78
C PRO A 83 9.09 -10.37 11.98
N ASP A 84 8.59 -11.60 12.16
CA ASP A 84 7.59 -11.91 13.20
C ASP A 84 8.00 -11.50 14.63
N ALA A 85 9.29 -11.59 14.95
CA ALA A 85 9.82 -11.19 16.25
C ALA A 85 9.76 -9.67 16.52
N SER A 86 9.40 -8.86 15.52
CA SER A 86 9.45 -7.39 15.54
C SER A 86 8.09 -6.70 15.38
N LYS A 87 6.99 -7.47 15.35
CA LYS A 87 5.61 -6.93 15.27
C LYS A 87 5.13 -6.35 16.60
N THR A 88 5.85 -5.40 17.15
CA THR A 88 5.38 -4.68 18.32
C THR A 88 4.30 -3.68 17.93
N ALA A 89 3.42 -3.36 18.89
CA ALA A 89 2.45 -2.28 18.73
C ALA A 89 3.12 -0.97 18.30
N ASP A 90 4.30 -0.65 18.83
CA ASP A 90 5.06 0.56 18.48
C ASP A 90 5.52 0.59 17.03
N MET A 91 5.95 -0.56 16.48
CA MET A 91 6.36 -0.67 15.09
C MET A 91 5.17 -0.46 14.16
N LEU A 92 4.06 -1.15 14.42
CA LEU A 92 2.81 -0.99 13.67
C LEU A 92 2.29 0.45 13.74
N TYR A 93 2.33 1.07 14.93
CA TYR A 93 1.95 2.47 15.13
C TYR A 93 2.79 3.39 14.25
N LYS A 94 4.12 3.22 14.22
CA LYS A 94 5.01 4.04 13.38
C LYS A 94 4.69 3.90 11.89
N LEU A 95 4.44 2.68 11.41
CA LEU A 95 4.07 2.44 10.00
C LEU A 95 2.70 3.05 9.65
N LEU A 96 1.70 2.83 10.49
CA LEU A 96 0.36 3.41 10.29
C LEU A 96 0.42 4.94 10.30
N ARG A 97 1.15 5.52 11.26
CA ARG A 97 1.39 6.96 11.35
C ARG A 97 2.06 7.51 10.09
N GLU A 98 3.10 6.85 9.60
CA GLU A 98 3.77 7.25 8.35
C GLU A 98 2.78 7.29 7.18
N VAL A 99 1.94 6.27 7.04
CA VAL A 99 0.93 6.19 5.98
C VAL A 99 -0.12 7.29 6.12
N VAL A 100 -0.60 7.56 7.33
CA VAL A 100 -1.51 8.69 7.62
C VAL A 100 -0.88 10.02 7.18
N LEU A 101 0.40 10.25 7.49
CA LEU A 101 1.10 11.47 7.09
C LEU A 101 1.32 11.55 5.57
N VAL A 102 1.59 10.43 4.90
CA VAL A 102 1.74 10.38 3.43
C VAL A 102 0.41 10.66 2.71
N VAL A 103 -0.71 10.21 3.28
CA VAL A 103 -2.05 10.47 2.74
C VAL A 103 -2.54 11.88 3.09
N GLY A 104 -2.09 12.42 4.22
CA GLY A 104 -2.57 13.66 4.82
C GLY A 104 -3.72 13.34 5.79
N PRO A 105 -3.56 13.58 7.11
CA PRO A 105 -4.56 13.20 8.11
C PRO A 105 -5.94 13.82 7.86
N GLU A 106 -6.00 15.01 7.25
CA GLU A 106 -7.22 15.68 6.85
C GLU A 106 -8.01 14.96 5.75
N ASN A 107 -7.35 14.09 4.98
CA ASN A 107 -7.95 13.31 3.90
C ASN A 107 -8.37 11.91 4.36
N VAL A 108 -8.07 11.51 5.61
CA VAL A 108 -8.36 10.17 6.12
C VAL A 108 -9.69 10.18 6.87
N VAL A 109 -10.66 9.42 6.37
CA VAL A 109 -11.96 9.22 7.02
C VAL A 109 -11.88 8.14 8.07
N GLN A 110 -11.19 7.04 7.75
CA GLN A 110 -11.00 5.91 8.64
C GLN A 110 -9.78 5.07 8.25
N ILE A 111 -9.34 4.23 9.18
CA ILE A 111 -8.27 3.25 8.98
C ILE A 111 -8.84 1.88 9.33
N VAL A 112 -8.71 0.90 8.45
CA VAL A 112 -9.13 -0.49 8.69
C VAL A 112 -7.88 -1.34 8.87
N THR A 113 -7.78 -2.04 9.98
CA THR A 113 -6.62 -2.92 10.28
C THR A 113 -7.06 -4.28 10.78
N ASP A 114 -6.20 -5.29 10.68
CA ASP A 114 -6.37 -6.60 11.31
C ASP A 114 -6.71 -6.50 12.82
N ASN A 115 -7.43 -7.50 13.35
CA ASN A 115 -7.95 -7.53 14.72
C ASN A 115 -6.97 -8.12 15.78
N SER A 116 -5.75 -8.43 15.40
CA SER A 116 -4.75 -8.98 16.33
C SER A 116 -4.31 -7.97 17.38
N ALA A 117 -3.86 -8.48 18.53
CA ALA A 117 -3.58 -7.68 19.73
C ALA A 117 -2.59 -6.52 19.48
N ASN A 118 -1.59 -6.72 18.61
CA ASN A 118 -0.61 -5.69 18.29
C ASN A 118 -1.22 -4.54 17.47
N TYR A 119 -2.14 -4.84 16.53
CA TYR A 119 -2.86 -3.80 15.80
C TYR A 119 -3.82 -3.05 16.71
N VAL A 120 -4.53 -3.75 17.61
CA VAL A 120 -5.40 -3.11 18.62
C VAL A 120 -4.60 -2.16 19.51
N ALA A 121 -3.39 -2.53 19.93
CA ALA A 121 -2.53 -1.67 20.74
C ALA A 121 -1.96 -0.48 19.93
N ALA A 122 -1.51 -0.71 18.71
CA ALA A 122 -1.03 0.33 17.81
C ALA A 122 -2.11 1.37 17.47
N ARG A 123 -3.34 0.89 17.26
CA ARG A 123 -4.54 1.70 17.06
C ARG A 123 -4.73 2.69 18.20
N LYS A 124 -4.64 2.24 19.46
CA LYS A 124 -4.84 3.13 20.62
C LYS A 124 -3.82 4.27 20.65
N LEU A 125 -2.58 4.00 20.26
CA LEU A 125 -1.54 5.04 20.14
C LEU A 125 -1.88 6.02 19.01
N LEU A 126 -2.39 5.52 17.89
CA LEU A 126 -2.77 6.34 16.74
C LEU A 126 -3.99 7.24 17.01
N GLU A 127 -5.01 6.71 17.69
CA GLU A 127 -6.19 7.48 18.11
C GLU A 127 -5.84 8.56 19.16
N GLN A 128 -4.77 8.37 19.93
CA GLN A 128 -4.25 9.40 20.85
C GLN A 128 -3.55 10.55 20.11
N GLU A 129 -2.84 10.27 19.01
CA GLU A 129 -2.19 11.31 18.20
C GLU A 129 -3.19 12.03 17.28
N PHE A 130 -4.09 11.27 16.65
CA PHE A 130 -5.06 11.78 15.67
C PHE A 130 -6.49 11.62 16.17
N TYR A 131 -6.94 12.55 17.02
CA TYR A 131 -8.24 12.53 17.69
C TYR A 131 -9.47 12.50 16.76
N THR A 132 -9.32 12.88 15.49
CA THR A 132 -10.40 12.85 14.49
C THR A 132 -10.48 11.54 13.71
N LEU A 133 -9.47 10.68 13.77
CA LEU A 133 -9.42 9.46 12.98
C LEU A 133 -10.19 8.33 13.65
N ARG A 134 -11.09 7.71 12.89
CA ARG A 134 -11.70 6.45 13.29
C ARG A 134 -10.85 5.29 12.82
N VAL A 135 -10.38 4.45 13.74
CA VAL A 135 -9.77 3.18 13.38
C VAL A 135 -10.81 2.08 13.57
N CYS A 136 -10.97 1.22 12.57
CA CYS A 136 -11.89 0.10 12.55
C CYS A 136 -11.07 -1.19 12.48
N LEU A 137 -11.56 -2.23 13.14
CA LEU A 137 -10.94 -3.55 13.06
C LEU A 137 -11.62 -4.30 11.92
N ASP A 138 -10.84 -5.01 11.12
CA ASP A 138 -11.36 -5.94 10.14
C ASP A 138 -12.02 -7.09 10.90
N THR A 139 -13.35 -7.07 10.96
CA THR A 139 -14.14 -8.17 11.47
C THR A 139 -14.33 -9.14 10.32
N ALA A 140 -13.32 -9.98 10.06
CA ALA A 140 -13.58 -11.20 9.34
C ALA A 140 -14.66 -11.97 10.11
N GLU A 141 -15.79 -12.26 9.47
CA GLU A 141 -16.72 -13.26 9.98
C GLU A 141 -16.04 -14.64 9.91
N ASN A 142 -15.31 -14.99 10.97
CA ASN A 142 -15.20 -16.33 11.59
C ASN A 142 -14.12 -16.39 12.68
#